data_AF-G0MJZ2-F1
#
_entry.id   AF-G0MJZ2-F1
#
_cell.length_a   1.000
_cell.length_b   1.000
_cell.length_c   1.000
_cell.angle_alpha   90.00
_cell.angle_beta   90.00
_cell.angle_gamma   90.00
#
_symmetry.space_group_name_H-M   'P 1'
#
loop_
_entity.id
_entity.type
_entity.pdbx_description
1 polymer ?
#
loop_
_entity_poly.entity_id
_entity_poly.type
_entity_poly.pdbx_seq_one_letter_code
_entity_poly.pdbx_strand_id
1 'polypeptide(L)'
;MHDEDFCCAVCLDFFIEPCIIECGHSFCHLCIASHLNINEKCPLCRAHTGKPIRNRQLESLTMSYISSRDLSNTYYERMKSNKKKLLLQNKALLIIWSELNNKPGQSTELCNLVKNVQDQELKSEILWQVKQQVGVGLEHIGDLETETVTIRLKTSRQ
;
A
#
# COMPACT_ATOMS: atom_id res chain seq x y z
N MET A 1 24.75 -4.25 17.53
CA MET A 1 23.60 -3.90 16.70
C MET A 1 23.99 -4.12 15.25
N HIS A 2 23.20 -4.92 14.56
CA HIS A 2 23.40 -5.30 13.15
C HIS A 2 22.39 -4.54 12.27
N ASP A 3 22.66 -4.40 10.97
CA ASP A 3 21.76 -3.68 10.06
C ASP A 3 20.33 -4.24 10.09
N GLU A 4 20.22 -5.57 10.21
CA GLU A 4 18.95 -6.31 10.25
C GLU A 4 18.02 -5.86 11.39
N ASP A 5 18.56 -5.39 12.52
CA ASP A 5 17.78 -4.90 13.67
C ASP A 5 16.93 -3.66 13.31
N PHE A 6 17.31 -2.95 12.24
CA PHE A 6 16.68 -1.71 11.77
C PHE A 6 16.03 -1.85 10.40
N CYS A 7 15.92 -3.08 9.87
CA CYS A 7 15.36 -3.35 8.55
C CYS A 7 13.93 -3.89 8.62
N CYS A 8 13.11 -3.44 7.68
CA CYS A 8 11.75 -3.94 7.49
C CYS A 8 11.77 -5.29 6.78
N ALA A 9 11.13 -6.31 7.35
CA ALA A 9 11.10 -7.65 6.77
C ALA A 9 10.31 -7.77 5.44
N VAL A 10 9.60 -6.73 5.02
CA VAL A 10 8.85 -6.72 3.75
C VAL A 10 9.68 -6.15 2.60
N CYS A 11 10.35 -5.01 2.81
CA CYS A 11 11.19 -4.39 1.77
C CYS A 11 12.69 -4.67 1.93
N LEU A 12 13.08 -5.35 3.01
CA LEU A 12 14.46 -5.75 3.32
C LEU A 12 15.44 -4.57 3.37
N ASP A 13 14.95 -3.42 3.81
CA ASP A 13 15.70 -2.17 3.89
C ASP A 13 15.24 -1.39 5.14
N PHE A 14 15.99 -0.39 5.57
CA PHE A 14 15.80 0.33 6.82
C PHE A 14 14.37 0.82 7.03
N PHE A 15 13.90 0.89 8.27
CA PHE A 15 12.55 1.34 8.56
C PHE A 15 12.30 2.79 8.13
N ILE A 16 11.25 3.01 7.34
CA ILE A 16 10.72 4.34 6.98
C ILE A 16 9.35 4.47 7.62
N GLU A 17 9.18 5.46 8.51
CA GLU A 17 7.95 5.65 9.30
C GLU A 17 7.44 4.32 9.90
N PRO A 18 8.25 3.59 10.70
CA PRO A 18 7.90 2.27 11.18
C PRO A 18 6.58 2.27 11.94
N CYS A 19 5.79 1.23 11.74
CA CYS A 19 4.55 0.96 12.45
C CYS A 19 4.61 -0.43 13.08
N ILE A 20 4.16 -0.52 14.33
CA ILE A 20 3.96 -1.76 15.06
C ILE A 20 2.51 -2.21 14.92
N ILE A 21 2.31 -3.51 14.74
CA ILE A 21 0.98 -4.15 14.73
C ILE A 21 0.77 -4.97 16.02
N GLU A 22 -0.46 -5.41 16.26
CA GLU A 22 -0.86 -6.06 17.53
C GLU A 22 0.01 -7.26 17.94
N CYS A 23 0.53 -8.02 16.97
CA CYS A 23 1.42 -9.14 17.25
C CYS A 23 2.86 -8.73 17.62
N GLY A 24 3.15 -7.43 17.73
CA GLY A 24 4.46 -6.88 18.11
C GLY A 24 5.47 -6.68 16.97
N HIS A 25 5.20 -7.18 15.76
CA HIS A 25 6.08 -7.00 14.61
C HIS A 25 6.00 -5.57 14.06
N SER A 26 7.14 -5.04 13.60
CA SER A 26 7.22 -3.70 13.01
C SER A 26 7.57 -3.77 11.52
N PHE A 27 7.00 -2.85 10.75
CA PHE A 27 7.18 -2.72 9.30
C PHE A 27 7.18 -1.24 8.90
N CYS A 28 7.71 -0.88 7.74
CA CYS A 28 7.48 0.47 7.18
C CYS A 28 5.97 0.72 7.02
N HIS A 29 5.50 1.94 7.29
CA HIS A 29 4.09 2.30 7.13
C HIS A 29 3.55 1.93 5.74
N LEU A 30 4.29 2.28 4.67
CA LEU A 30 3.91 1.96 3.30
C LEU A 30 3.80 0.45 3.04
N CYS A 31 4.72 -0.34 3.60
CA CYS A 31 4.74 -1.79 3.42
C CYS A 31 3.53 -2.45 4.08
N ILE A 32 3.26 -2.12 5.34
CA ILE A 32 2.14 -2.73 6.05
C ILE A 32 0.80 -2.21 5.53
N ALA A 33 0.68 -0.94 5.16
CA ALA A 33 -0.53 -0.40 4.55
C ALA A 33 -0.87 -1.10 3.23
N SER A 34 0.12 -1.33 2.37
CA SER A 34 -0.08 -2.05 1.10
C SER A 34 -0.47 -3.51 1.33
N HIS A 35 0.15 -4.17 2.31
CA HIS A 35 -0.13 -5.58 2.63
C HIS A 35 -1.54 -5.77 3.22
N LEU A 36 -1.92 -4.94 4.20
CA LEU A 36 -3.23 -5.02 4.85
C LEU A 36 -4.40 -4.66 3.93
N ASN A 37 -4.12 -4.00 2.81
CA ASN A 37 -5.12 -3.80 1.75
C ASN A 37 -5.53 -5.12 1.07
N ILE A 38 -4.70 -6.16 1.15
CA ILE A 38 -4.89 -7.45 0.46
C ILE A 38 -5.13 -8.58 1.48
N ASN A 39 -4.44 -8.55 2.61
CA ASN A 39 -4.46 -9.60 3.62
C ASN A 39 -4.33 -9.02 5.04
N GLU A 40 -5.33 -9.24 5.88
CA GLU A 40 -5.41 -8.75 7.27
C GLU A 40 -4.50 -9.45 8.28
N LYS A 41 -3.62 -10.35 7.80
CA LYS A 41 -2.69 -11.12 8.64
C LYS A 41 -1.27 -10.58 8.57
N CYS A 42 -0.54 -10.68 9.66
CA CYS A 42 0.86 -10.27 9.76
C CYS A 42 1.72 -10.97 8.67
N PRO A 43 2.56 -10.24 7.92
CA PRO A 43 3.46 -10.84 6.92
C PRO A 43 4.41 -11.90 7.49
N LEU A 44 4.79 -11.78 8.77
CA LEU A 44 5.76 -12.66 9.42
C LEU A 44 5.11 -13.86 10.11
N CYS A 45 4.20 -13.61 11.05
CA CYS A 45 3.65 -14.66 11.91
C CYS A 45 2.22 -15.07 11.54
N ARG A 46 1.60 -14.40 10.56
CA ARG A 46 0.21 -14.65 10.10
C ARG A 46 -0.88 -14.48 11.16
N ALA A 47 -0.56 -13.89 12.33
CA ALA A 47 -1.56 -13.47 13.31
C ALA A 47 -2.46 -12.37 12.70
N HIS A 48 -3.73 -12.33 13.12
CA HIS A 48 -4.62 -11.23 12.75
C HIS A 48 -4.05 -9.91 13.26
N THR A 49 -4.23 -8.86 12.47
CA THR A 49 -3.69 -7.55 12.81
C THR A 49 -4.81 -6.53 12.94
N GLY A 50 -4.81 -5.80 14.04
CA GLY A 50 -5.51 -4.52 14.11
C GLY A 50 -4.80 -3.41 13.33
N LYS A 51 -5.26 -2.18 13.56
CA LYS A 51 -4.74 -0.99 12.90
C LYS A 51 -3.25 -0.75 13.28
N PRO A 52 -2.34 -0.60 12.31
CA PRO A 52 -0.94 -0.29 12.60
C PRO A 52 -0.79 1.03 13.38
N ILE A 53 0.10 1.03 14.38
CA ILE A 53 0.40 2.20 15.22
C ILE A 53 1.84 2.64 14.93
N ARG A 54 2.07 3.94 14.75
CA ARG A 54 3.43 4.46 14.52
C ARG A 54 4.37 4.17 15.70
N ASN A 55 5.53 3.61 15.40
CA ASN A 55 6.57 3.27 16.35
C ASN A 55 7.70 4.33 16.31
N ARG A 56 7.47 5.47 16.98
CA ARG A 56 8.42 6.60 17.02
C ARG A 56 9.77 6.24 17.66
N GLN A 57 9.77 5.30 18.59
CA GLN A 57 11.01 4.85 19.24
C GLN A 57 11.91 4.13 18.22
N LEU A 58 11.35 3.18 17.47
CA LEU A 58 12.08 2.49 16.40
C LEU A 58 12.53 3.45 15.30
N GLU A 59 11.70 4.44 14.96
CA GLU A 59 12.08 5.51 14.02
C GLU A 59 13.32 6.27 14.52
N SER A 60 13.30 6.74 15.78
CA SER A 60 14.44 7.45 16.37
C SER A 60 15.70 6.60 16.43
N LEU A 61 15.59 5.32 16.78
CA LEU A 61 16.73 4.40 16.84
C LEU A 61 17.31 4.15 15.44
N THR A 62 16.44 3.95 14.44
CA THR A 62 16.85 3.80 13.03
C THR A 62 17.59 5.06 12.55
N MET A 63 17.12 6.26 12.92
CA MET A 63 17.79 7.53 12.57
C MET A 63 19.15 7.69 13.21
N SER A 64 19.28 7.35 14.49
CA SER A 64 20.57 7.34 15.16
C SER A 64 21.54 6.36 14.48
N TYR A 65 21.06 5.15 14.13
CA TYR A 65 21.87 4.14 13.47
C TYR A 65 22.36 4.60 12.10
N ILE A 66 21.46 5.08 11.26
CA ILE A 66 21.75 5.55 9.90
C ILE A 66 22.73 6.73 9.91
N SER A 67 22.53 7.68 10.84
CA SER A 67 23.43 8.83 10.99
C SER A 67 24.84 8.39 11.39
N SER A 68 24.97 7.37 12.23
CA SER A 68 26.28 6.83 12.64
C SER A 68 27.03 6.09 11.52
N ARG A 69 26.34 5.74 10.43
CA ARG A 69 26.87 4.97 9.29
C ARG A 69 27.04 5.80 8.02
N ASP A 70 26.77 7.11 8.08
CA ASP A 70 26.77 8.02 6.92
C ASP A 70 25.78 7.59 5.80
N LEU A 71 24.65 7.00 6.20
CA LEU A 71 23.61 6.51 5.28
C LEU A 71 22.42 7.48 5.18
N SER A 72 22.53 8.68 5.76
CA SER A 72 21.41 9.63 5.86
C SER A 72 20.87 10.04 4.49
N ASN A 73 21.73 10.24 3.49
CA ASN A 73 21.28 10.69 2.17
C ASN A 73 20.39 9.66 1.48
N THR A 74 20.84 8.40 1.39
CA THR A 74 20.06 7.31 0.78
C THR A 74 18.76 7.06 1.54
N TYR A 75 18.80 7.16 2.87
CA TYR A 75 17.61 7.07 3.71
C TYR A 75 16.58 8.17 3.38
N TYR A 76 16.99 9.44 3.32
CA TYR A 76 16.06 10.55 3.07
C TYR A 76 15.49 10.52 1.65
N GLU A 77 16.27 10.11 0.64
CA GLU A 77 15.76 9.93 -0.72
C GLU A 77 14.71 8.82 -0.79
N ARG A 78 14.93 7.72 -0.08
CA ARG A 78 13.92 6.66 0.07
C ARG A 78 12.69 7.15 0.83
N MET A 79 12.86 7.95 1.88
CA MET A 79 11.75 8.53 2.64
C MET A 79 10.87 9.44 1.75
N LYS A 80 11.49 10.30 0.94
CA LYS A 80 10.77 11.15 -0.04
C LYS A 80 10.01 10.29 -1.06
N SER A 81 10.67 9.26 -1.59
CA SER A 81 10.08 8.32 -2.56
C SER A 81 8.87 7.59 -1.96
N ASN A 82 8.98 7.09 -0.72
CA ASN A 82 7.88 6.43 -0.02
C ASN A 82 6.71 7.38 0.22
N LYS A 83 6.97 8.64 0.59
CA LYS A 83 5.92 9.65 0.78
C LYS A 83 5.18 9.97 -0.52
N LYS A 84 5.90 10.09 -1.63
CA LYS A 84 5.31 10.25 -2.97
C LYS A 84 4.44 9.05 -3.33
N LYS A 85 4.95 7.82 -3.15
CA LYS A 85 4.21 6.58 -3.41
C LYS A 85 2.94 6.46 -2.56
N LEU A 86 3.01 6.77 -1.27
CA LEU A 86 1.85 6.76 -0.38
C LEU A 86 0.76 7.76 -0.84
N LEU A 87 1.17 8.95 -1.30
CA LEU A 87 0.24 9.94 -1.83
C LEU A 87 -0.48 9.43 -3.10
N LEU A 88 0.27 8.79 -4.01
CA LEU A 88 -0.30 8.18 -5.21
C LEU A 88 -1.28 7.06 -4.85
N GLN A 89 -0.89 6.17 -3.94
CA GLN A 89 -1.75 5.09 -3.43
C GLN A 89 -3.07 5.62 -2.86
N ASN A 90 -3.01 6.61 -1.97
CA ASN A 90 -4.19 7.20 -1.36
C ASN A 90 -5.10 7.86 -2.41
N LYS A 91 -4.53 8.59 -3.37
CA LYS A 91 -5.30 9.19 -4.47
C LYS A 91 -5.95 8.13 -5.36
N ALA A 92 -5.22 7.08 -5.71
CA ALA A 92 -5.72 5.99 -6.52
C ALA A 92 -6.90 5.27 -5.86
N LEU A 93 -6.75 4.90 -4.58
CA LEU A 93 -7.82 4.29 -3.80
C LEU A 93 -9.05 5.20 -3.72
N LEU A 94 -8.87 6.50 -3.45
CA LEU A 94 -9.99 7.45 -3.43
C LEU A 94 -10.75 7.49 -4.77
N ILE A 95 -10.04 7.47 -5.91
CA ILE A 95 -10.67 7.44 -7.24
C ILE A 95 -11.44 6.14 -7.45
N ILE A 96 -10.82 4.99 -7.16
CA ILE A 96 -11.44 3.67 -7.34
C ILE A 96 -12.72 3.56 -6.49
N TRP A 97 -12.63 3.85 -5.20
CA TRP A 97 -13.76 3.68 -4.28
C TRP A 97 -14.86 4.72 -4.51
N SER A 98 -14.52 5.97 -4.89
CA SER A 98 -15.54 6.97 -5.21
C SER A 98 -16.31 6.64 -6.48
N GLU A 99 -15.64 6.19 -7.55
CA GLU A 99 -16.32 5.82 -8.78
C GLU A 99 -17.22 4.59 -8.56
N LEU A 100 -16.73 3.57 -7.86
CA LEU A 100 -17.51 2.35 -7.61
C LEU A 100 -18.72 2.61 -6.69
N ASN A 101 -18.55 3.36 -5.60
CA ASN A 101 -19.63 3.61 -4.65
C ASN A 101 -20.73 4.54 -5.21
N ASN A 102 -20.40 5.39 -6.18
CA ASN A 102 -21.36 6.33 -6.78
C ASN A 102 -22.20 5.72 -7.93
N LYS A 103 -21.86 4.51 -8.41
CA LYS A 103 -22.55 3.89 -9.54
C LYS A 103 -23.59 2.87 -9.08
N PRO A 104 -24.78 2.83 -9.72
CA PRO A 104 -25.76 1.77 -9.47
C PRO A 104 -25.14 0.40 -9.84
N GLY A 105 -25.26 -0.57 -8.93
CA GLY A 105 -24.64 -1.90 -9.10
C GLY A 105 -23.15 -1.97 -8.72
N GLN A 106 -22.56 -0.88 -8.22
CA GLN A 106 -21.18 -0.82 -7.72
C GLN A 106 -20.14 -1.32 -8.73
N SER A 107 -20.36 -1.01 -10.02
CA SER A 107 -19.55 -1.48 -11.14
C SER A 107 -19.23 -0.36 -12.13
N THR A 108 -18.03 -0.39 -12.71
CA THR A 108 -17.59 0.55 -13.76
C THR A 108 -16.56 -0.11 -14.67
N GLU A 109 -16.42 0.37 -15.91
CA GLU A 109 -15.30 -0.03 -16.77
C GLU A 109 -13.99 0.60 -16.29
N LEU A 110 -12.89 -0.15 -16.39
CA LEU A 110 -11.57 0.28 -15.95
C LEU A 110 -11.12 1.57 -16.63
N CYS A 111 -11.42 1.74 -17.92
CA CYS A 111 -11.14 2.98 -18.67
C CYS A 111 -11.75 4.22 -18.00
N ASN A 112 -12.92 4.09 -17.35
CA ASN A 112 -13.59 5.22 -16.70
C ASN A 112 -12.86 5.73 -15.46
N LEU A 113 -12.05 4.90 -14.80
CA LEU A 113 -11.24 5.32 -13.67
C LEU A 113 -10.08 6.24 -14.08
N VAL A 114 -9.57 6.06 -15.29
CA VAL A 114 -8.36 6.75 -15.77
C VAL A 114 -8.66 7.82 -16.82
N LYS A 115 -9.87 7.89 -17.38
CA LYS A 115 -10.24 8.81 -18.48
C LYS A 115 -9.95 10.28 -18.18
N ASN A 116 -10.14 10.71 -16.93
CA ASN A 116 -9.97 12.10 -16.50
C ASN A 116 -8.66 12.35 -15.74
N VAL A 117 -7.81 11.33 -15.62
CA VAL A 117 -6.51 11.45 -14.96
C VAL A 117 -5.49 11.88 -16.02
N GLN A 118 -4.71 12.94 -15.77
CA GLN A 118 -3.62 13.33 -16.69
C GLN A 118 -2.25 12.80 -16.25
N ASP A 119 -2.05 12.65 -14.94
CA ASP A 119 -0.83 12.14 -14.34
C ASP A 119 -0.65 10.64 -14.65
N GLN A 120 0.41 10.30 -15.38
CA GLN A 120 0.71 8.92 -15.80
C GLN A 120 1.14 8.01 -14.64
N GLU A 121 1.78 8.55 -13.61
CA GLU A 121 2.13 7.77 -12.42
C GLU A 121 0.85 7.42 -11.66
N LEU A 122 -0.08 8.36 -11.53
CA LEU A 122 -1.37 8.11 -10.90
C LEU A 122 -2.22 7.11 -11.69
N LYS A 123 -2.24 7.19 -13.03
CA LYS A 123 -2.90 6.16 -13.86
C LYS A 123 -2.33 4.78 -13.59
N SER A 124 -1.01 4.67 -13.62
CA SER A 124 -0.32 3.40 -13.39
C SER A 124 -0.64 2.84 -12.01
N GLU A 125 -0.67 3.70 -10.99
CA GLU A 125 -1.04 3.32 -9.62
C GLU A 125 -2.50 2.87 -9.52
N ILE A 126 -3.45 3.55 -10.17
CA ILE A 126 -4.86 3.12 -10.20
C ILE A 126 -4.99 1.71 -10.79
N LEU A 127 -4.38 1.48 -11.95
CA LEU A 127 -4.40 0.17 -12.61
C LEU A 127 -3.74 -0.91 -11.74
N TRP A 128 -2.63 -0.57 -11.09
CA TRP A 128 -1.95 -1.48 -10.16
C TRP A 128 -2.85 -1.85 -8.98
N GLN A 129 -3.47 -0.86 -8.33
CA GLN A 129 -4.38 -1.07 -7.19
C GLN A 129 -5.57 -1.95 -7.58
N VAL A 130 -6.19 -1.70 -8.74
CA VAL A 130 -7.28 -2.55 -9.25
C VAL A 130 -6.82 -4.00 -9.36
N LYS A 131 -5.68 -4.26 -9.99
CA LYS A 131 -5.13 -5.62 -10.13
C LYS A 131 -4.86 -6.29 -8.78
N GLN A 132 -4.35 -5.55 -7.79
CA GLN A 132 -4.10 -6.08 -6.45
C GLN A 132 -5.39 -6.41 -5.67
N GLN A 133 -6.47 -5.69 -5.95
CA GLN A 133 -7.74 -5.81 -5.24
C GLN A 133 -8.68 -6.86 -5.85
N VAL A 134 -8.44 -7.28 -7.10
CA VAL A 134 -9.20 -8.37 -7.75
C VAL A 134 -9.07 -9.66 -6.95
N GLY A 135 -10.20 -10.30 -6.66
CA GLY A 135 -10.29 -11.51 -5.85
C GLY A 135 -10.34 -11.25 -4.34
N VAL A 136 -9.88 -10.09 -3.89
CA VAL A 136 -9.96 -9.63 -2.49
C VAL A 136 -11.24 -8.81 -2.28
N GLY A 137 -11.24 -7.55 -2.72
CA GLY A 137 -12.35 -6.60 -2.58
C GLY A 137 -13.07 -6.29 -3.90
N LEU A 138 -12.45 -6.60 -5.03
CA LEU A 138 -13.00 -6.38 -6.37
C LEU A 138 -13.21 -7.70 -7.11
N GLU A 139 -14.18 -7.70 -8.02
CA GLU A 139 -14.35 -8.70 -9.07
C GLU A 139 -14.25 -8.02 -10.43
N HIS A 140 -13.99 -8.80 -11.47
CA HIS A 140 -13.98 -8.31 -12.84
C HIS A 140 -14.81 -9.18 -13.77
N ILE A 141 -15.29 -8.58 -14.86
CA ILE A 141 -15.97 -9.24 -15.97
C ILE A 141 -15.23 -8.84 -17.25
N GLY A 142 -14.72 -9.84 -17.97
CA GLY A 142 -13.85 -9.63 -19.13
C GLY A 142 -12.36 -9.78 -18.79
N ASP A 143 -11.52 -9.45 -19.76
CA ASP A 143 -10.06 -9.62 -19.68
C ASP A 143 -9.39 -8.41 -19.02
N LEU A 144 -8.69 -8.63 -17.90
CA LEU A 144 -7.98 -7.58 -17.15
C LEU A 144 -6.80 -6.95 -17.91
N GLU A 145 -6.41 -7.53 -19.04
CA GLU A 145 -5.41 -6.95 -19.93
C GLU A 145 -6.01 -5.90 -20.88
N THR A 146 -7.34 -5.80 -21.00
CA THR A 146 -8.02 -4.80 -21.82
C THR A 146 -8.57 -3.64 -21.00
N GLU A 147 -8.52 -2.42 -21.54
CA GLU A 147 -9.07 -1.23 -20.90
C GLU A 147 -10.61 -1.26 -20.77
N THR A 148 -11.27 -2.19 -21.47
CA THR A 148 -12.72 -2.40 -21.48
C THR A 148 -13.21 -3.31 -20.36
N VAL A 149 -12.33 -3.84 -19.51
CA VAL A 149 -12.72 -4.71 -18.40
C VAL A 149 -13.66 -3.98 -17.44
N THR A 150 -14.76 -4.62 -17.06
CA THR A 150 -15.65 -4.09 -16.03
C THR A 150 -15.19 -4.58 -14.67
N ILE A 151 -14.94 -3.67 -13.75
CA ILE A 151 -14.66 -3.97 -12.35
C ILE A 151 -15.89 -3.69 -11.50
N ARG A 152 -16.07 -4.45 -10.43
CA ARG A 152 -17.16 -4.25 -9.47
C ARG A 152 -16.74 -4.59 -8.06
N LEU A 153 -17.44 -4.05 -7.07
CA LEU A 153 -17.28 -4.48 -5.68
C LEU A 153 -17.66 -5.95 -5.56
N LYS A 154 -16.83 -6.71 -4.86
CA LYS A 154 -17.16 -8.09 -4.52
C LYS A 154 -18.37 -8.07 -3.59
N THR A 155 -19.49 -8.61 -4.05
CA THR A 155 -20.66 -8.81 -3.20
C THR A 155 -20.31 -9.92 -2.22
N SER A 156 -20.35 -9.63 -0.92
CA SER A 156 -20.20 -10.65 0.11
C SER A 156 -21.30 -11.69 -0.09
N ARG A 157 -20.96 -12.83 -0.69
CA ARG A 157 -21.78 -14.03 -0.56
C ARG A 157 -21.75 -14.41 0.92
N GLN A 158 -22.95 -14.48 1.50
CA GLN A 158 -23.23 -15.16 2.78
C GLN A 158 -22.55 -16.53 2.83
#